data_AF-A0A6L5G9H1-F1
#
_entry.id   AF-A0A6L5G9H1-F1
#
_cell.length_a   1.000
_cell.length_b   1.000
_cell.length_c   1.000
_cell.angle_alpha   90.00
_cell.angle_beta   90.00
_cell.angle_gamma   90.00
#
_symmetry.space_group_name_H-M   'P 1'
#
loop_
_entity.id
_entity.type
_entity.pdbx_description
1 polymer ?
#
loop_
_entity_poly.entity_id
_entity_poly.type
_entity_poly.pdbx_seq_one_letter_code
_entity_poly.pdbx_strand_id
1 'polypeptide(L)'
;MNVELKQSIKTVGAFGVTAAAGLLGSIALASPAQAAVATIPINDGNVPTTAAEFGDQSCDQVPDDIAATEDGWVFVLPAAAGAEGNFISVTATFEDAEGDEHVLTTDEDGGIVSGSGDNKAYIITPAGWTLVDAEAEVNDPDEGAQFNLTHTCPGEPGEEPSSPGEEPSSPSEEPTSPGDGSSQPGEETTSPTAGGQLPTTGTPLTIAIVSAAALAAGGAALYLIQRRRREAQNW
;
A
#
# COMPACT_ATOMS: atom_id res chain seq x y z
N MET A 1 -40.32 -39.85 -35.13
CA MET A 1 -39.19 -40.68 -34.72
C MET A 1 -38.87 -40.26 -33.29
N ASN A 2 -39.50 -40.85 -32.25
CA ASN A 2 -39.06 -42.07 -31.53
C ASN A 2 -37.60 -41.90 -31.05
N VAL A 3 -37.22 -41.91 -29.75
CA VAL A 3 -37.72 -42.65 -28.59
C VAL A 3 -37.36 -41.94 -27.25
N GLU A 4 -38.26 -42.09 -26.27
CA GLU A 4 -38.16 -41.83 -24.81
C GLU A 4 -36.92 -42.38 -24.08
N LEU A 5 -36.58 -41.78 -22.92
CA LEU A 5 -36.59 -42.42 -21.58
C LEU A 5 -36.34 -41.33 -20.51
N LYS A 6 -37.38 -40.88 -19.79
CA LYS A 6 -37.66 -41.23 -18.38
C LYS A 6 -36.39 -41.24 -17.53
N GLN A 7 -36.26 -40.36 -16.53
CA GLN A 7 -36.80 -40.69 -15.21
C GLN A 7 -37.25 -39.46 -14.40
N SER A 8 -38.48 -39.59 -13.94
CA SER A 8 -39.15 -38.81 -12.91
C SER A 8 -38.73 -39.34 -11.53
N ILE A 9 -38.37 -38.48 -10.58
CA ILE A 9 -38.48 -38.81 -9.16
C ILE A 9 -39.18 -37.67 -8.43
N LYS A 10 -40.30 -38.06 -7.82
CA LYS A 10 -41.28 -37.25 -7.10
C LYS A 10 -40.77 -36.81 -5.73
N THR A 11 -41.35 -35.70 -5.30
CA THR A 11 -41.45 -35.14 -3.95
C THR A 11 -41.77 -36.15 -2.82
N VAL A 12 -41.41 -35.75 -1.59
CA VAL A 12 -42.02 -36.06 -0.26
C VAL A 12 -41.21 -36.96 0.68
N GLY A 13 -41.00 -36.47 1.92
CA GLY A 13 -40.72 -37.27 3.12
C GLY A 13 -39.91 -36.48 4.15
N ALA A 14 -40.50 -35.71 5.07
CA ALA A 14 -41.12 -36.11 6.34
C ALA A 14 -40.17 -36.05 7.55
N PHE A 15 -40.62 -35.34 8.59
CA PHE A 15 -40.05 -35.24 9.93
C PHE A 15 -39.78 -36.62 10.56
N GLY A 16 -38.69 -36.75 11.32
CA GLY A 16 -38.44 -37.88 12.19
C GLY A 16 -37.34 -37.61 13.20
N VAL A 17 -37.71 -37.19 14.41
CA VAL A 17 -36.85 -37.21 15.60
C VAL A 17 -36.89 -38.63 16.18
N THR A 18 -35.73 -39.27 16.34
CA THR A 18 -35.56 -40.46 17.19
C THR A 18 -34.17 -40.47 17.80
N ALA A 19 -34.11 -40.53 19.13
CA ALA A 19 -32.90 -40.75 19.91
C ALA A 19 -32.59 -42.25 20.00
N ALA A 20 -31.31 -42.65 19.83
CA ALA A 20 -30.63 -43.71 20.60
C ALA A 20 -29.22 -44.06 20.05
N ALA A 21 -28.25 -44.01 20.96
CA ALA A 21 -27.07 -44.87 21.13
C ALA A 21 -26.28 -45.41 19.91
N GLY A 22 -25.02 -44.97 19.82
CA GLY A 22 -23.88 -45.85 19.58
C GLY A 22 -23.55 -46.21 18.13
N LEU A 23 -22.91 -45.30 17.40
CA LEU A 23 -21.95 -45.60 16.34
C LEU A 23 -20.94 -44.44 16.29
N LEU A 24 -19.66 -44.77 16.10
CA LEU A 24 -18.58 -43.83 15.76
C LEU A 24 -18.90 -43.18 14.40
N GLY A 25 -19.80 -42.21 14.41
CA GLY A 25 -20.12 -41.39 13.25
C GLY A 25 -19.15 -40.23 13.21
N SER A 26 -18.11 -40.34 12.40
CA SER A 26 -17.33 -39.20 11.93
C SER A 26 -18.31 -38.16 11.39
N ILE A 27 -18.53 -37.09 12.15
CA ILE A 27 -19.17 -35.89 11.64
C ILE A 27 -18.15 -35.32 10.66
N ALA A 28 -18.25 -35.71 9.40
CA ALA A 28 -17.66 -34.97 8.31
C ALA A 28 -18.38 -33.63 8.30
N LEU A 29 -17.80 -32.65 8.99
CA LEU A 29 -18.11 -31.26 8.75
C LEU A 29 -17.75 -31.04 7.30
N ALA A 30 -18.75 -31.06 6.42
CA ALA A 30 -18.62 -30.47 5.10
C ALA A 30 -18.41 -28.98 5.37
N SER A 31 -17.16 -28.58 5.57
CA SER A 31 -16.78 -27.18 5.49
C SER A 31 -17.30 -26.69 4.15
N PRO A 32 -18.07 -25.58 4.09
CA PRO A 32 -18.33 -24.96 2.82
C PRO A 32 -16.96 -24.71 2.18
N ALA A 33 -16.77 -25.17 0.94
CA ALA A 33 -15.67 -24.76 0.09
C ALA A 33 -15.86 -23.25 -0.12
N GLN A 34 -15.37 -22.47 0.83
CA GLN A 34 -15.23 -21.04 0.71
C GLN A 34 -14.08 -20.86 -0.26
N ALA A 35 -14.32 -20.08 -1.33
CA ALA A 35 -13.24 -19.53 -2.11
C ALA A 35 -12.25 -18.90 -1.13
N ALA A 36 -11.07 -19.48 -1.01
CA ALA A 36 -10.14 -19.13 0.04
C ALA A 36 -9.39 -17.88 -0.39
N VAL A 37 -9.70 -16.74 0.22
CA VAL A 37 -8.85 -15.55 0.08
C VAL A 37 -7.52 -15.85 0.76
N ALA A 38 -6.43 -15.67 0.03
CA ALA A 38 -5.08 -15.85 0.52
C ALA A 38 -4.18 -14.69 0.11
N THR A 39 -3.17 -14.45 0.92
CA THR A 39 -2.13 -13.44 0.68
C THR A 39 -0.96 -14.10 -0.05
N ILE A 40 -0.57 -13.52 -1.18
CA ILE A 40 0.62 -13.93 -1.94
C ILE A 40 1.65 -12.81 -1.91
N PRO A 41 2.95 -13.11 -1.79
CA PRO A 41 4.00 -12.11 -1.81
C PRO A 41 4.35 -11.69 -3.24
N ILE A 42 4.98 -10.53 -3.38
CA ILE A 42 5.67 -10.14 -4.60
C ILE A 42 6.87 -11.06 -4.84
N ASN A 43 7.25 -11.22 -6.09
CA ASN A 43 8.49 -11.87 -6.45
C ASN A 43 9.69 -11.10 -5.87
N ASP A 44 10.52 -11.75 -5.07
CA ASP A 44 11.76 -11.20 -4.51
C ASP A 44 12.69 -10.60 -5.58
N GLY A 45 12.60 -11.06 -6.83
CA GLY A 45 13.36 -10.48 -7.95
C GLY A 45 12.91 -9.07 -8.38
N ASN A 46 11.79 -8.56 -7.86
CA ASN A 46 11.27 -7.23 -8.12
C ASN A 46 11.55 -6.23 -6.99
N VAL A 47 12.11 -6.66 -5.86
CA VAL A 47 12.39 -5.80 -4.69
C VAL A 47 13.79 -6.04 -4.12
N PRO A 48 14.46 -5.02 -3.55
CA PRO A 48 14.07 -3.62 -3.60
C PRO A 48 14.30 -3.02 -5.01
N THR A 49 13.43 -2.09 -5.43
CA THR A 49 13.60 -1.41 -6.73
C THR A 49 12.98 0.00 -6.73
N THR A 50 13.59 0.94 -7.46
CA THR A 50 13.00 2.25 -7.73
C THR A 50 12.28 2.27 -9.07
N ALA A 51 11.30 3.16 -9.26
CA ALA A 51 10.57 3.26 -10.52
C ALA A 51 11.49 3.57 -11.71
N ALA A 52 12.52 4.39 -11.50
CA ALA A 52 13.48 4.78 -12.52
C ALA A 52 14.48 3.66 -12.88
N GLU A 53 14.77 2.74 -11.95
CA GLU A 53 15.70 1.64 -12.18
C GLU A 53 15.03 0.38 -12.74
N PHE A 54 13.70 0.28 -12.60
CA PHE A 54 12.97 -0.85 -13.15
C PHE A 54 13.08 -0.89 -14.68
N GLY A 55 13.40 -2.07 -15.22
CA GLY A 55 13.81 -2.20 -16.62
C GLY A 55 12.73 -1.87 -17.64
N ASP A 56 11.46 -2.10 -17.31
CA ASP A 56 10.32 -1.84 -18.17
C ASP A 56 9.59 -0.57 -17.71
N GLN A 57 9.74 0.52 -18.48
CA GLN A 57 9.14 1.81 -18.17
C GLN A 57 7.97 2.11 -19.12
N SER A 58 6.74 2.13 -18.57
CA SER A 58 5.52 2.51 -19.29
C SER A 58 4.50 3.13 -18.33
N CYS A 59 3.76 4.13 -18.82
CA CYS A 59 2.62 4.71 -18.10
C CYS A 59 1.28 4.11 -18.56
N ASP A 60 1.32 3.04 -19.38
CA ASP A 60 0.11 2.28 -19.70
C ASP A 60 -0.50 1.70 -18.43
N GLN A 61 -1.84 1.74 -18.31
CA GLN A 61 -2.62 1.19 -17.19
C GLN A 61 -2.48 1.95 -15.86
N VAL A 62 -1.75 3.07 -15.86
CA VAL A 62 -1.79 4.12 -14.85
C VAL A 62 -2.77 5.21 -15.36
N PRO A 63 -3.45 5.96 -14.48
CA PRO A 63 -4.27 7.10 -14.90
C PRO A 63 -3.47 8.16 -15.68
N ASP A 64 -4.06 8.71 -16.73
CA ASP A 64 -3.41 9.74 -17.59
C ASP A 64 -3.16 11.08 -16.86
N ASP A 65 -3.75 11.27 -15.69
CA ASP A 65 -3.71 12.51 -14.88
C ASP A 65 -2.71 12.45 -13.71
N ILE A 66 -1.87 11.43 -13.64
CA ILE A 66 -0.75 11.36 -12.69
C ILE A 66 0.18 12.57 -12.84
N ALA A 67 0.63 13.15 -11.73
CA ALA A 67 1.53 14.30 -11.74
C ALA A 67 2.93 13.91 -12.22
N ALA A 68 3.67 14.86 -12.80
CA ALA A 68 5.05 14.63 -13.23
C ALA A 68 5.99 14.27 -12.06
N THR A 69 5.61 14.59 -10.83
CA THR A 69 6.37 14.29 -9.60
C THR A 69 5.94 13.00 -8.91
N GLU A 70 5.17 12.15 -9.60
CA GLU A 70 4.65 10.90 -9.07
C GLU A 70 5.15 9.72 -9.91
N ASP A 71 5.47 8.62 -9.23
CA ASP A 71 5.78 7.33 -9.84
C ASP A 71 4.51 6.47 -9.91
N GLY A 72 4.30 5.81 -11.05
CA GLY A 72 3.29 4.77 -11.22
C GLY A 72 3.90 3.38 -11.15
N TRP A 73 3.27 2.48 -10.40
CA TRP A 73 3.74 1.11 -10.22
C TRP A 73 2.66 0.14 -10.66
N VAL A 74 2.93 -0.71 -11.66
CA VAL A 74 1.92 -1.64 -12.18
C VAL A 74 2.31 -3.09 -11.86
N PHE A 75 1.43 -3.76 -11.12
CA PHE A 75 1.56 -5.14 -10.72
C PHE A 75 0.74 -6.06 -11.62
N VAL A 76 1.20 -7.29 -11.78
CA VAL A 76 0.52 -8.33 -12.56
C VAL A 76 0.42 -9.62 -11.78
N LEU A 77 -0.78 -10.21 -11.76
CA LEU A 77 -1.03 -11.55 -11.24
C LEU A 77 -0.82 -12.54 -12.40
N PRO A 78 0.29 -13.30 -12.43
CA PRO A 78 0.53 -14.23 -13.52
C PRO A 78 -0.51 -15.36 -13.48
N ALA A 79 -0.93 -15.85 -14.66
CA ALA A 79 -1.83 -17.01 -14.73
C ALA A 79 -1.26 -18.27 -14.03
N ALA A 80 0.06 -18.35 -13.89
CA ALA A 80 0.75 -19.41 -13.14
C ALA A 80 0.53 -19.35 -11.63
N ALA A 81 -0.01 -18.25 -11.09
CA ALA A 81 -0.41 -18.16 -9.68
C ALA A 81 -1.67 -18.99 -9.37
N GLY A 82 -2.39 -19.50 -10.39
CA GLY A 82 -3.58 -20.33 -10.21
C GLY A 82 -4.81 -19.62 -9.62
N ALA A 83 -4.67 -18.34 -9.25
CA ALA A 83 -5.71 -17.57 -8.59
C ALA A 83 -6.94 -17.34 -9.48
N GLU A 84 -8.11 -17.39 -8.87
CA GLU A 84 -9.40 -17.15 -9.52
C GLU A 84 -9.73 -15.64 -9.55
N GLY A 85 -9.97 -15.11 -10.75
CA GLY A 85 -10.36 -13.71 -10.94
C GLY A 85 -9.20 -12.73 -10.87
N ASN A 86 -9.48 -11.48 -10.47
CA ASN A 86 -8.49 -10.41 -10.34
C ASN A 86 -7.88 -10.35 -8.93
N PHE A 87 -6.86 -9.50 -8.75
CA PHE A 87 -6.49 -8.99 -7.44
C PHE A 87 -7.72 -8.48 -6.67
N ILE A 88 -7.79 -8.81 -5.38
CA ILE A 88 -8.74 -8.22 -4.44
C ILE A 88 -8.18 -6.89 -3.97
N SER A 89 -6.93 -6.90 -3.49
CA SER A 89 -6.17 -5.73 -3.05
C SER A 89 -4.67 -6.01 -3.24
N VAL A 90 -3.88 -4.96 -3.43
CA VAL A 90 -2.41 -5.01 -3.28
C VAL A 90 -2.01 -4.00 -2.22
N THR A 91 -1.18 -4.44 -1.29
CA THR A 91 -0.55 -3.62 -0.25
C THR A 91 0.96 -3.61 -0.51
N ALA A 92 1.54 -2.44 -0.72
CA ALA A 92 2.95 -2.29 -1.03
C ALA A 92 3.62 -1.38 0.00
N THR A 93 4.81 -1.76 0.42
CA THR A 93 5.67 -0.99 1.31
C THR A 93 6.75 -0.32 0.49
N PHE A 94 6.82 1.00 0.62
CA PHE A 94 7.81 1.85 -0.03
C PHE A 94 8.70 2.50 1.01
N GLU A 95 9.97 2.69 0.68
CA GLU A 95 10.91 3.49 1.44
C GLU A 95 11.15 4.80 0.69
N ASP A 96 11.01 5.93 1.38
CA ASP A 96 11.29 7.24 0.79
C ASP A 96 12.79 7.58 0.79
N ALA A 97 13.15 8.77 0.32
CA ALA A 97 14.54 9.21 0.27
C ALA A 97 15.17 9.44 1.65
N GLU A 98 14.36 9.57 2.71
CA GLU A 98 14.81 9.73 4.09
C GLU A 98 14.99 8.38 4.81
N GLY A 99 14.50 7.29 4.20
CA GLY A 99 14.54 5.94 4.74
C GLY A 99 13.30 5.58 5.56
N ASP A 100 12.23 6.37 5.49
CA ASP A 100 10.97 6.10 6.18
C ASP A 100 10.09 5.15 5.34
N GLU A 101 9.51 4.14 6.01
CA GLU A 101 8.60 3.18 5.39
C GLU A 101 7.17 3.70 5.32
N HIS A 102 6.57 3.59 4.14
CA HIS A 102 5.19 3.97 3.83
C HIS A 102 4.45 2.77 3.24
N VAL A 103 3.30 2.44 3.83
CA VAL A 103 2.45 1.34 3.33
C VAL A 103 1.29 1.94 2.56
N LEU A 104 1.18 1.58 1.29
CA LEU A 104 0.16 2.07 0.36
C LEU A 104 -0.68 0.92 -0.16
N THR A 105 -1.93 1.21 -0.50
CA THR A 105 -2.88 0.18 -0.95
C THR A 105 -3.55 0.57 -2.25
N THR A 106 -3.99 -0.42 -3.02
CA THR A 106 -4.76 -0.18 -4.24
C THR A 106 -6.13 0.47 -4.01
N ASP A 107 -6.65 0.44 -2.79
CA ASP A 107 -7.94 1.04 -2.44
C ASP A 107 -7.83 2.56 -2.19
N GLU A 108 -6.69 3.02 -1.67
CA GLU A 108 -6.47 4.41 -1.28
C GLU A 108 -5.56 5.15 -2.27
N ASP A 109 -4.51 4.49 -2.75
CA ASP A 109 -3.38 5.10 -3.48
C ASP A 109 -3.28 4.57 -4.92
N GLY A 110 -4.28 3.81 -5.38
CA GLY A 110 -4.17 3.05 -6.60
C GLY A 110 -5.49 2.61 -7.22
N GLY A 111 -5.45 1.47 -7.90
CA GLY A 111 -6.65 0.85 -8.46
C GLY A 111 -6.42 -0.51 -9.10
N ILE A 112 -7.50 -1.28 -9.23
CA ILE A 112 -7.51 -2.57 -9.92
C ILE A 112 -7.93 -2.37 -11.38
N VAL A 113 -7.08 -2.81 -12.31
CA VAL A 113 -7.31 -2.70 -13.75
C VAL A 113 -8.14 -3.91 -14.19
N SER A 114 -9.42 -3.69 -14.40
CA SER A 114 -10.36 -4.75 -14.79
C SER A 114 -10.44 -4.92 -16.32
N GLY A 115 -10.51 -6.17 -16.78
CA GLY A 115 -10.89 -6.49 -18.17
C GLY A 115 -9.76 -6.81 -19.16
N SER A 116 -8.51 -6.93 -18.70
CA SER A 116 -7.40 -7.40 -19.53
C SER A 116 -7.07 -8.85 -19.16
N GLY A 117 -6.73 -9.70 -20.14
CA GLY A 117 -6.49 -11.14 -19.96
C GLY A 117 -5.38 -11.53 -18.98
N ASP A 118 -4.69 -10.56 -18.39
CA ASP A 118 -3.82 -10.68 -17.22
C ASP A 118 -4.32 -9.70 -16.15
N ASN A 119 -4.53 -10.16 -14.92
CA ASN A 119 -5.08 -9.30 -13.86
C ASN A 119 -3.99 -8.33 -13.39
N LYS A 120 -4.32 -7.03 -13.37
CA LYS A 120 -3.36 -5.97 -13.03
C LYS A 120 -3.91 -5.02 -12.00
N ALA A 121 -3.00 -4.41 -11.28
CA ALA A 121 -3.28 -3.37 -10.30
C ALA A 121 -2.20 -2.29 -10.41
N TYR A 122 -2.51 -1.06 -10.03
CA TYR A 122 -1.52 0.01 -9.95
C TYR A 122 -1.57 0.69 -8.59
N ILE A 123 -0.43 1.27 -8.19
CA ILE A 123 -0.27 2.16 -7.04
C ILE A 123 0.51 3.39 -7.52
N ILE A 124 0.16 4.57 -7.01
CA ILE A 124 0.83 5.84 -7.31
C ILE A 124 1.58 6.29 -6.06
N THR A 125 2.82 6.72 -6.22
CA THR A 125 3.66 7.23 -5.13
C THR A 125 4.32 8.55 -5.53
N PRO A 126 4.83 9.36 -4.59
CA PRO A 126 5.79 10.40 -4.94
C PRO A 126 7.01 9.82 -5.67
N ALA A 127 7.62 10.62 -6.54
CA ALA A 127 8.76 10.19 -7.34
C ALA A 127 10.01 9.95 -6.49
N GLY A 128 10.74 8.88 -6.82
CA GLY A 128 12.01 8.53 -6.19
C GLY A 128 11.90 7.60 -4.98
N TRP A 129 10.72 7.04 -4.73
CA TRP A 129 10.52 6.03 -3.68
C TRP A 129 11.02 4.66 -4.13
N THR A 130 11.44 3.84 -3.17
CA THR A 130 11.90 2.47 -3.40
C THR A 130 10.83 1.50 -2.95
N LEU A 131 10.34 0.64 -3.85
CA LEU A 131 9.49 -0.48 -3.46
C LEU A 131 10.35 -1.51 -2.73
N VAL A 132 10.07 -1.77 -1.45
CA VAL A 132 10.85 -2.69 -0.60
C VAL A 132 10.12 -4.00 -0.32
N ASP A 133 8.78 -3.98 -0.31
CA ASP A 133 7.95 -5.17 -0.12
C ASP A 133 6.56 -4.97 -0.74
N ALA A 134 5.88 -6.05 -1.08
CA ALA A 134 4.46 -6.00 -1.43
C ALA A 134 3.77 -7.36 -1.28
N GLU A 135 2.50 -7.31 -0.89
CA GLU A 135 1.62 -8.45 -0.72
C GLU A 135 0.29 -8.19 -1.43
N ALA A 136 -0.35 -9.24 -1.91
CA ALA A 136 -1.64 -9.14 -2.60
C ALA A 136 -2.65 -10.16 -2.07
N GLU A 137 -3.90 -9.74 -1.92
CA GLU A 137 -5.02 -10.62 -1.61
C GLU A 137 -5.65 -11.14 -2.91
N VAL A 138 -5.78 -12.45 -3.04
CA VAL A 138 -6.35 -13.12 -4.21
C VAL A 138 -7.22 -14.31 -3.80
N ASN A 139 -8.15 -14.72 -4.67
CA ASN A 139 -8.99 -15.91 -4.42
C ASN A 139 -8.29 -17.17 -4.92
N ASP A 140 -8.21 -18.19 -4.07
CA ASP A 140 -7.78 -19.54 -4.38
C ASP A 140 -6.48 -19.64 -5.20
N PRO A 141 -5.37 -19.00 -4.76
CA PRO A 141 -4.08 -19.16 -5.42
C PRO A 141 -3.50 -20.55 -5.20
N ASP A 142 -2.61 -20.97 -6.10
CA ASP A 142 -1.79 -22.16 -5.94
C ASP A 142 -0.78 -21.98 -4.77
N GLU A 143 -0.35 -23.09 -4.16
CA GLU A 143 0.66 -23.05 -3.10
C GLU A 143 1.99 -22.45 -3.61
N GLY A 144 2.47 -21.41 -2.93
CA GLY A 144 3.70 -20.70 -3.33
C GLY A 144 3.50 -19.73 -4.50
N ALA A 145 2.26 -19.39 -4.83
CA ALA A 145 1.96 -18.34 -5.79
C ALA A 145 2.59 -17.00 -5.38
N GLN A 146 3.00 -16.25 -6.40
CA GLN A 146 3.63 -14.94 -6.28
C GLN A 146 3.16 -14.06 -7.44
N PHE A 147 3.17 -12.75 -7.24
CA PHE A 147 2.88 -11.78 -8.29
C PHE A 147 4.13 -10.99 -8.66
N ASN A 148 4.08 -10.22 -9.74
CA ASN A 148 5.26 -9.50 -10.23
C ASN A 148 4.95 -8.03 -10.45
N LEU A 149 5.99 -7.21 -10.39
CA LEU A 149 5.99 -5.87 -10.97
C LEU A 149 6.17 -6.02 -12.49
N THR A 150 5.28 -5.44 -13.30
CA THR A 150 5.32 -5.57 -14.77
C THR A 150 6.01 -4.41 -15.45
N HIS A 151 5.80 -3.19 -14.96
CA HIS A 151 6.38 -1.96 -15.47
C HIS A 151 6.12 -0.82 -14.49
N THR A 152 6.90 0.24 -14.64
CA THR A 152 6.81 1.46 -13.82
C THR A 152 6.68 2.70 -14.72
N CYS A 153 6.08 3.75 -14.21
CA CYS A 153 6.01 5.06 -14.84
C CYS A 153 6.80 6.02 -13.95
N PRO A 154 8.11 6.21 -14.21
CA PRO A 154 8.91 7.08 -13.36
C PRO A 154 8.53 8.55 -13.56
N GLY A 155 8.26 9.24 -12.46
CA GLY A 155 8.18 10.69 -12.38
C GLY A 155 9.55 11.33 -12.20
N GLU A 156 9.59 12.65 -12.32
CA GLU A 156 10.73 13.48 -11.99
C GLU A 156 10.64 13.87 -10.52
N PRO A 157 11.61 13.46 -9.66
CA PRO A 157 11.66 13.92 -8.28
C PRO A 157 11.61 15.44 -8.28
N GLY A 158 10.66 16.01 -7.55
CA GLY A 158 10.53 17.46 -7.49
C GLY A 158 11.87 18.07 -7.06
N GLU A 159 12.48 18.86 -7.94
CA GLU A 159 13.62 19.67 -7.54
C GLU A 159 13.14 20.58 -6.41
N GLU A 160 13.61 20.37 -5.18
CA GLU A 160 13.75 21.50 -4.27
C GLU A 160 14.46 22.59 -5.08
N PRO A 161 13.95 23.84 -5.14
CA PRO A 161 14.53 24.86 -5.99
C PRO A 161 16.00 24.98 -5.63
N SER A 162 16.87 24.49 -6.51
CA SER A 162 18.31 24.65 -6.37
C SER A 162 18.56 26.14 -6.18
N SER A 163 19.23 26.42 -5.05
CA SER A 163 19.76 27.70 -4.58
C SER A 163 19.87 28.78 -5.68
N PRO A 164 19.42 30.04 -5.42
CA PRO A 164 19.41 31.08 -6.44
C PRO A 164 20.83 31.34 -6.96
N GLY A 165 21.01 31.04 -8.25
CA GLY A 165 21.96 31.66 -9.18
C GLY A 165 23.38 31.91 -8.68
N GLU A 166 24.34 31.16 -9.22
CA GLU A 166 25.72 31.65 -9.33
C GLU A 166 25.72 33.10 -9.84
N GLU A 167 26.24 34.02 -9.02
CA GLU A 167 26.48 35.40 -9.39
C GLU A 167 27.34 35.43 -10.67
N PRO A 168 26.96 36.16 -11.73
CA PRO A 168 27.83 36.32 -12.88
C PRO A 168 29.05 37.13 -12.43
N SER A 169 30.24 36.51 -12.56
CA SER A 169 31.52 37.21 -12.40
C SER A 169 31.57 38.42 -13.33
N SER A 170 31.62 39.61 -12.72
CA SER A 170 31.80 40.90 -13.38
C SER A 170 33.16 40.98 -14.09
N PRO A 171 33.23 41.27 -15.40
CA PRO A 171 34.45 41.79 -15.99
C PRO A 171 34.46 43.32 -15.83
N SER A 172 35.44 43.76 -15.03
CA SER A 172 35.99 45.11 -15.02
C SER A 172 36.31 45.58 -16.44
N GLU A 173 35.80 46.75 -16.87
CA GLU A 173 36.51 47.72 -17.72
C GLU A 173 36.06 49.17 -17.41
N GLU A 174 37.02 50.02 -17.04
CA GLU A 174 36.95 51.49 -17.04
C GLU A 174 36.86 52.04 -18.49
N PRO A 175 36.28 53.23 -18.72
CA PRO A 175 37.13 54.42 -18.85
C PRO A 175 36.51 55.76 -18.34
N THR A 176 37.37 56.53 -17.65
CA THR A 176 37.66 57.98 -17.72
C THR A 176 36.60 59.02 -18.21
N SER A 177 36.02 59.79 -17.25
CA SER A 177 35.94 61.29 -17.10
C SER A 177 35.30 62.22 -18.19
N PRO A 178 34.97 63.51 -17.91
CA PRO A 178 34.27 64.17 -16.78
C PRO A 178 33.04 65.02 -17.23
N GLY A 179 32.11 65.32 -16.31
CA GLY A 179 31.00 66.24 -16.57
C GLY A 179 30.50 66.95 -15.30
N ASP A 180 30.84 68.23 -15.21
CA ASP A 180 30.58 69.22 -14.16
C ASP A 180 29.08 69.49 -13.92
N GLY A 181 28.66 69.78 -12.67
CA GLY A 181 27.29 70.28 -12.43
C GLY A 181 26.68 70.20 -11.02
N SER A 182 27.26 70.90 -10.04
CA SER A 182 26.61 71.67 -8.96
C SER A 182 25.38 71.16 -8.14
N SER A 183 25.62 71.00 -6.83
CA SER A 183 24.87 71.55 -5.66
C SER A 183 23.39 71.19 -5.37
N GLN A 184 23.10 70.43 -4.29
CA GLN A 184 22.64 70.92 -2.96
C GLN A 184 22.24 69.78 -1.98
N PRO A 185 22.22 70.04 -0.65
CA PRO A 185 22.23 69.03 0.40
C PRO A 185 20.85 68.75 1.02
N GLY A 186 20.73 67.56 1.63
CA GLY A 186 19.67 67.19 2.55
C GLY A 186 20.18 66.11 3.49
N GLU A 187 20.53 66.51 4.70
CA GLU A 187 20.79 65.63 5.85
C GLU A 187 19.47 64.97 6.29
N GLU A 188 19.56 63.78 6.88
CA GLU A 188 18.92 63.35 8.15
C GLU A 188 18.73 61.81 8.19
N THR A 189 19.62 61.17 8.96
CA THR A 189 19.35 60.20 10.02
C THR A 189 18.04 59.39 9.98
N THR A 190 18.12 58.05 9.92
CA THR A 190 17.71 57.15 11.02
C THR A 190 17.93 55.67 10.64
N SER A 191 18.59 54.96 11.54
CA SER A 191 18.83 53.52 11.53
C SER A 191 17.53 52.71 11.56
N PRO A 192 17.49 51.50 10.98
CA PRO A 192 16.38 50.58 11.20
C PRO A 192 16.50 49.91 12.57
N THR A 193 15.53 50.15 13.45
CA THR A 193 15.22 49.26 14.58
C THR A 193 13.73 48.97 14.58
N ALA A 194 13.40 47.77 14.11
CA ALA A 194 12.14 47.08 14.33
C ALA A 194 12.51 45.61 14.11
N GLY A 195 12.56 44.77 15.13
CA GLY A 195 11.43 44.52 16.02
C GLY A 195 10.86 43.18 15.57
N GLY A 196 11.23 42.13 16.30
CA GLY A 196 11.10 40.75 15.87
C GLY A 196 9.67 40.26 15.63
N GLN A 197 9.61 39.08 15.02
CA GLN A 197 8.52 38.11 15.06
C GLN A 197 9.10 36.78 14.55
N LEU A 198 9.61 35.97 15.46
CA LEU A 198 9.80 34.54 15.22
C LEU A 198 8.41 33.89 15.18
N PRO A 199 8.12 32.97 14.25
CA PRO A 199 6.89 32.21 14.30
C PRO A 199 6.85 31.38 15.60
N THR A 200 5.73 31.53 16.30
CA THR A 200 5.39 30.81 17.51
C THR A 200 5.06 29.36 17.13
N THR A 201 6.04 28.47 17.16
CA THR A 201 5.81 27.02 17.20
C THR A 201 5.91 26.55 18.64
N GLY A 202 4.78 26.59 19.34
CA GLY A 202 4.75 26.22 20.75
C GLY A 202 3.33 26.14 21.25
N THR A 203 2.64 25.04 20.95
CA THR A 203 1.48 24.62 21.74
C THR A 203 1.61 23.14 22.04
N PRO A 204 1.28 22.75 23.27
CA PRO A 204 2.12 21.86 24.07
C PRO A 204 1.78 20.39 23.88
N LEU A 205 2.83 19.57 23.84
CA LEU A 205 2.76 18.13 24.04
C LEU A 205 2.35 17.87 25.50
N THR A 206 1.06 17.66 25.75
CA THR A 206 0.64 17.03 27.02
C THR A 206 -0.72 16.35 26.89
N ILE A 207 -0.73 15.08 27.34
CA ILE A 207 -1.89 14.22 27.70
C ILE A 207 -2.44 13.44 26.48
N ALA A 208 -2.43 12.10 26.41
CA ALA A 208 -2.80 11.14 27.45
C ALA A 208 -2.09 9.78 27.33
N ILE A 209 -1.51 9.34 28.45
CA ILE A 209 -1.28 7.93 28.80
C ILE A 209 -2.59 7.38 29.39
N VAL A 210 -2.80 6.05 29.30
CA VAL A 210 -3.75 5.16 30.03
C VAL A 210 -4.66 4.40 29.03
N SER A 211 -4.50 3.09 28.82
CA SER A 211 -5.02 2.08 29.74
C SER A 211 -4.53 0.65 29.44
N ALA A 212 -3.65 0.12 30.30
CA ALA A 212 -3.39 -1.31 30.46
C ALA A 212 -4.19 -1.82 31.67
N ALA A 213 -5.36 -2.45 31.45
CA ALA A 213 -6.07 -3.26 32.45
C ALA A 213 -7.30 -4.00 31.84
N ALA A 214 -7.10 -4.98 30.95
CA ALA A 214 -8.21 -5.85 30.49
C ALA A 214 -7.82 -7.30 30.19
N LEU A 215 -6.70 -7.82 30.70
CA LEU A 215 -6.18 -9.17 30.39
C LEU A 215 -6.21 -10.17 31.56
N ALA A 216 -7.00 -9.92 32.61
CA ALA A 216 -7.10 -10.85 33.74
C ALA A 216 -8.34 -11.78 33.70
N ALA A 217 -9.41 -11.43 32.97
CA ALA A 217 -10.63 -12.24 32.92
C ALA A 217 -10.60 -13.31 31.81
N GLY A 218 -9.99 -13.03 30.66
CA GLY A 218 -9.90 -13.98 29.54
C GLY A 218 -8.99 -15.18 29.83
N GLY A 219 -7.92 -14.98 30.60
CA GLY A 219 -6.98 -16.03 30.98
C GLY A 219 -7.60 -17.12 31.85
N ALA A 220 -8.53 -16.78 32.76
CA ALA A 220 -9.20 -17.76 33.60
C ALA A 220 -10.16 -18.67 32.82
N ALA A 221 -10.85 -18.13 31.81
CA ALA A 221 -11.73 -18.92 30.94
C ALA A 221 -10.92 -19.90 30.08
N LEU A 222 -9.84 -19.44 29.44
CA LEU A 222 -8.94 -20.30 28.65
C LEU A 222 -8.24 -21.34 29.53
N TYR A 223 -7.80 -20.98 30.74
CA TYR A 223 -7.15 -21.90 31.67
C TYR A 223 -8.10 -22.98 32.21
N LEU A 224 -9.36 -22.64 32.52
CA LEU A 224 -10.37 -23.64 32.94
C LEU A 224 -10.76 -24.59 31.81
N ILE A 225 -10.81 -24.10 30.57
CA ILE A 225 -11.05 -24.94 29.38
C ILE A 225 -9.87 -25.88 29.14
N GLN A 226 -8.63 -25.41 29.27
CA GLN A 226 -7.44 -26.26 29.14
C GLN A 226 -7.32 -27.28 30.29
N ARG A 227 -7.68 -26.91 31.52
CA ARG A 227 -7.66 -27.84 32.66
C ARG A 227 -8.65 -28.99 32.49
N ARG A 228 -9.88 -28.71 32.02
CA ARG A 228 -10.88 -29.77 31.74
C ARG A 228 -10.42 -30.74 30.65
N ARG A 229 -9.54 -30.33 29.75
CA ARG A 229 -8.99 -31.20 28.68
C ARG A 229 -7.89 -32.16 29.18
N ARG A 230 -7.20 -31.84 30.28
CA ARG A 230 -6.13 -32.70 30.84
C ARG A 230 -6.64 -33.85 31.70
N GLU A 231 -7.84 -33.73 32.26
CA GLU A 231 -8.47 -34.80 33.05
C GLU A 231 -9.05 -35.92 32.16
N ALA A 232 -9.21 -35.67 30.85
CA ALA A 232 -9.74 -36.64 29.88
C ALA A 232 -8.66 -37.52 29.21
N GLN A 233 -7.37 -37.33 29.53
CA GLN A 233 -6.26 -38.07 28.92
C GLN A 233 -5.55 -39.08 29.84
N ASN A 234 -6.02 -39.29 31.07
CA ASN A 234 -5.51 -40.32 31.97
C ASN A 234 -6.62 -41.30 32.38
N TRP A 235 -7.02 -42.17 31.45
CA TRP A 235 -7.62 -43.48 31.70
C TRP A 235 -7.37 -44.39 30.51
#